data_AF-A0A9D6MNW1-F1
#
_entry.id   AF-A0A9D6MNW1-F1
#
_cell.length_a   1.000
_cell.length_b   1.000
_cell.length_c   1.000
_cell.angle_alpha   90.00
_cell.angle_beta   90.00
_cell.angle_gamma   90.00
#
_symmetry.space_group_name_H-M   'P 1'
#
loop_
_entity.id
_entity.type
_entity.pdbx_description
1 polymer ?
#
loop_
_entity_poly.entity_id
_entity_poly.type
_entity_poly.pdbx_seq_one_letter_code
_entity_poly.pdbx_strand_id
1 'polypeptide(L)'
;MLSQAQIQRVWEGMLLAEMRALYFADLATQYNARQRHATWTTLVASSAAFASIIAHVPPEYGWIRVAATFFTAVLSGYSLAMQVQRRAVEASDLHYRWNQVGREYSAIWENVEASDAFERLQKADTAVAELSKVSLQLPYRKSLMEKWQRHVEAEWKQRNALGQHAAA
;
A
#
# COMPACT_ATOMS: atom_id res chain seq x y z
N MET A 1 12.55 24.85 -20.65
CA MET A 1 13.15 23.68 -21.34
C MET A 1 14.06 22.89 -20.40
N LEU A 2 13.88 21.57 -20.36
CA LEU A 2 14.71 20.64 -19.57
C LEU A 2 15.94 20.12 -20.34
N SER A 3 17.01 19.82 -19.62
CA SER A 3 18.18 19.11 -20.16
C SER A 3 17.92 17.60 -20.31
N GLN A 4 18.73 16.91 -21.10
CA GLN A 4 18.59 15.44 -21.28
C GLN A 4 18.66 14.67 -19.96
N ALA A 5 19.54 15.08 -19.04
CA ALA A 5 19.62 14.48 -17.71
C ALA A 5 18.34 14.72 -16.87
N GLN A 6 17.69 15.89 -17.03
CA GLN A 6 16.43 16.19 -16.36
C GLN A 6 15.26 15.42 -16.98
N ILE A 7 15.25 15.23 -18.29
CA ILE A 7 14.27 14.40 -19.00
C ILE A 7 14.37 12.95 -18.52
N GLN A 8 15.59 12.40 -18.42
CA GLN A 8 15.80 11.08 -17.84
C GLN A 8 15.30 11.00 -16.39
N ARG A 9 15.55 12.03 -15.57
CA ARG A 9 15.05 12.08 -14.20
C ARG A 9 13.52 12.11 -14.12
N VAL A 10 12.83 12.82 -15.01
CA VAL A 10 11.36 12.81 -15.09
C VAL A 10 10.87 11.38 -15.33
N TRP A 11 11.50 10.67 -16.27
CA TRP A 11 11.15 9.28 -16.56
C TRP A 11 11.41 8.34 -15.37
N GLU A 12 12.58 8.43 -14.74
CA GLU A 12 12.90 7.66 -13.52
C GLU A 12 11.92 7.97 -12.37
N GLY A 13 11.52 9.24 -12.25
CA GLY A 13 10.52 9.71 -11.28
C GLY A 13 9.14 9.10 -11.51
N MET A 14 8.69 9.01 -12.77
CA MET A 14 7.42 8.34 -13.13
C MET A 14 7.44 6.87 -12.70
N LEU A 15 8.50 6.14 -13.05
CA LEU A 15 8.65 4.73 -12.69
C LEU A 15 8.66 4.54 -11.17
N LEU A 16 9.45 5.35 -10.47
CA LEU A 16 9.55 5.30 -9.02
C LEU A 16 8.19 5.55 -8.36
N ALA A 17 7.45 6.55 -8.84
CA ALA A 17 6.12 6.88 -8.33
C ALA A 17 5.13 5.74 -8.54
N GLU A 18 5.09 5.14 -9.74
CA GLU A 18 4.22 4.01 -10.06
C GLU A 18 4.55 2.77 -9.22
N MET A 19 5.83 2.41 -9.12
CA MET A 19 6.29 1.30 -8.27
C MET A 19 5.89 1.49 -6.81
N ARG A 20 6.12 2.69 -6.26
CA ARG A 20 5.76 3.01 -4.86
C ARG A 20 4.25 3.04 -4.66
N ALA A 21 3.49 3.60 -5.59
CA ALA A 21 2.04 3.61 -5.51
C ALA A 21 1.46 2.20 -5.46
N LEU A 22 1.89 1.31 -6.37
CA LEU A 22 1.43 -0.09 -6.39
C LEU A 22 1.86 -0.86 -5.13
N TYR A 23 3.08 -0.63 -4.65
CA TYR A 23 3.56 -1.17 -3.38
C TYR A 23 2.65 -0.79 -2.20
N PHE A 24 2.32 0.48 -2.07
CA PHE A 24 1.46 0.95 -0.98
C PHE A 24 0.00 0.53 -1.13
N ALA A 25 -0.50 0.38 -2.36
CA ALA A 25 -1.83 -0.20 -2.62
C ALA A 25 -1.92 -1.63 -2.08
N ASP A 26 -0.97 -2.51 -2.44
CA ASP A 26 -0.95 -3.90 -1.98
C ASP A 26 -0.77 -3.97 -0.46
N LEU A 27 0.09 -3.11 0.10
CA LEU A 27 0.26 -3.01 1.55
C LEU A 27 -1.05 -2.61 2.26
N ALA A 28 -1.80 -1.65 1.72
CA ALA A 28 -3.11 -1.24 2.22
C ALA A 28 -4.12 -2.40 2.13
N THR A 29 -4.16 -3.13 1.01
CA THR A 29 -5.02 -4.30 0.83
C THR A 29 -4.73 -5.37 1.88
N GLN A 30 -3.46 -5.65 2.17
CA GLN A 30 -3.07 -6.64 3.17
C GLN A 30 -3.46 -6.22 4.60
N TYR A 31 -3.31 -4.94 4.95
CA TYR A 31 -3.76 -4.45 6.25
C TYR A 31 -5.28 -4.46 6.38
N ASN A 32 -6.01 -4.06 5.34
CA ASN A 32 -7.47 -4.14 5.33
C ASN A 32 -7.98 -5.58 5.44
N ALA A 33 -7.32 -6.53 4.76
CA ALA A 33 -7.66 -7.95 4.90
C ALA A 33 -7.49 -8.43 6.34
N ARG A 34 -6.35 -8.12 6.98
CA ARG A 34 -6.09 -8.47 8.39
C ARG A 34 -7.11 -7.83 9.34
N GLN A 35 -7.43 -6.55 9.15
CA GLN A 35 -8.45 -5.86 9.95
C GLN A 35 -9.80 -6.54 9.81
N ARG A 36 -10.23 -6.81 8.58
CA ARG A 36 -11.49 -7.49 8.29
C ARG A 36 -11.56 -8.86 8.95
N HIS A 37 -10.48 -9.65 8.87
CA HIS A 37 -10.43 -10.94 9.58
C HIS A 37 -10.57 -10.77 11.09
N ALA A 38 -9.82 -9.84 11.70
CA ALA A 38 -9.93 -9.55 13.12
C ALA A 38 -11.36 -9.15 13.52
N THR A 39 -11.98 -8.23 12.76
CA THR A 39 -13.37 -7.79 13.00
C THR A 39 -14.36 -8.96 12.90
N TRP A 40 -14.26 -9.79 11.87
CA TRP A 40 -15.13 -10.96 11.72
C TRP A 40 -14.93 -11.97 12.85
N THR A 41 -13.68 -12.25 13.24
CA THR A 41 -13.40 -13.17 14.35
C THR A 41 -13.94 -12.65 15.68
N THR A 42 -13.83 -11.34 15.94
CA THR A 42 -14.40 -10.71 17.13
C THR A 42 -15.92 -10.75 17.10
N LEU A 43 -16.54 -10.49 15.95
CA LEU A 43 -18.00 -10.56 15.82
C LEU A 43 -18.52 -11.98 16.08
N VAL A 44 -17.86 -12.99 15.53
CA VAL A 44 -18.21 -14.40 15.76
C VAL A 44 -18.02 -14.76 17.24
N ALA A 45 -16.88 -14.41 17.84
CA ALA A 45 -16.59 -14.67 19.25
C ALA A 45 -17.56 -13.96 20.21
N SER A 46 -18.04 -12.77 19.84
CA SER A 46 -19.02 -12.00 20.64
C SER A 46 -20.48 -12.36 20.32
N SER A 47 -20.74 -13.28 19.40
CA SER A 47 -22.10 -13.66 19.04
C SER A 47 -22.75 -14.53 20.12
N ALA A 48 -24.06 -14.35 20.33
CA ALA A 48 -24.83 -15.16 21.29
C ALA A 48 -24.84 -16.66 20.92
N ALA A 49 -24.70 -16.98 19.63
CA ALA A 49 -24.56 -18.36 19.15
C ALA A 49 -23.28 -19.02 19.68
N PHE A 50 -22.16 -18.30 19.68
CA PHE A 50 -20.90 -18.78 20.24
C PHE A 50 -21.01 -19.01 21.75
N ALA A 51 -21.64 -18.09 22.47
CA ALA A 51 -21.91 -18.26 23.91
C ALA A 51 -22.80 -19.48 24.20
N SER A 52 -23.84 -19.70 23.39
CA SER A 52 -24.73 -20.87 23.51
C SER A 52 -23.99 -22.19 23.28
N ILE A 53 -23.12 -22.25 22.27
CA ILE A 53 -22.27 -23.43 22.00
C ILE A 53 -21.38 -23.71 23.21
N ILE A 54 -20.72 -22.69 23.77
CA ILE A 54 -19.84 -22.82 24.94
C ILE A 54 -20.63 -23.28 26.17
N ALA A 55 -21.86 -22.78 26.36
CA ALA A 55 -22.70 -23.12 27.49
C ALA A 55 -23.14 -24.59 27.49
N HIS A 56 -23.34 -25.20 26.32
CA HIS A 56 -23.74 -26.59 26.16
C HIS A 56 -22.56 -27.59 26.10
N VAL A 57 -21.31 -27.13 26.23
CA VAL A 57 -20.15 -28.04 26.29
C VAL A 57 -20.24 -28.93 27.54
N PRO A 58 -20.13 -30.27 27.41
CA PRO A 58 -20.15 -31.20 28.52
C PRO A 58 -19.07 -30.91 29.57
N PRO A 59 -19.32 -31.18 30.87
CA PRO A 59 -18.39 -30.84 31.95
C PRO A 59 -17.01 -31.51 31.84
N GLU A 60 -16.93 -32.64 31.15
CA GLU A 60 -15.67 -33.35 30.83
C GLU A 60 -14.69 -32.47 30.02
N TYR A 61 -15.20 -31.47 29.29
CA TYR A 61 -14.41 -30.54 28.48
C TYR A 61 -14.41 -29.11 29.04
N GLY A 62 -14.42 -28.96 30.36
CA GLY A 62 -14.43 -27.64 31.03
C GLY A 62 -13.29 -26.70 30.62
N TRP A 63 -12.14 -27.24 30.18
CA TRP A 63 -11.01 -26.46 29.68
C TRP A 63 -11.35 -25.62 28.44
N ILE A 64 -12.32 -26.04 27.62
CA ILE A 64 -12.75 -25.31 26.42
C ILE A 64 -13.36 -23.96 26.80
N ARG A 65 -14.09 -23.90 27.91
CA ARG A 65 -14.70 -22.64 28.41
C ARG A 65 -13.63 -21.62 28.80
N VAL A 66 -12.56 -22.08 29.48
CA VAL A 66 -11.41 -21.25 29.86
C VAL A 66 -10.59 -20.82 28.64
N ALA A 67 -10.39 -21.72 27.69
CA ALA A 67 -9.70 -21.41 26.45
C ALA A 67 -10.46 -20.38 25.61
N ALA A 68 -11.79 -20.46 25.55
CA ALA A 68 -12.63 -19.53 24.80
C ALA A 68 -12.64 -18.12 25.41
N THR A 69 -12.73 -17.99 26.74
CA THR A 69 -12.65 -16.67 27.39
C THR A 69 -11.27 -16.04 27.23
N PHE A 70 -10.20 -16.83 27.36
CA PHE A 70 -8.84 -16.38 27.08
C PHE A 70 -8.68 -15.96 25.61
N PHE A 71 -9.21 -16.75 24.67
CA PHE A 71 -9.17 -16.43 23.24
C PHE A 71 -9.87 -15.11 22.94
N THR A 72 -11.09 -14.88 23.45
CA THR A 72 -11.83 -13.63 23.27
C THR A 72 -11.09 -12.42 23.86
N ALA A 73 -10.45 -12.58 25.02
CA ALA A 73 -9.64 -11.54 25.64
C ALA A 73 -8.39 -11.21 24.80
N VAL A 74 -7.67 -12.23 24.32
CA VAL A 74 -6.51 -12.07 23.43
C VAL A 74 -6.92 -11.42 22.11
N LEU A 75 -8.06 -11.81 21.53
CA LEU A 75 -8.56 -11.25 20.28
C LEU A 75 -8.93 -9.77 20.43
N SER A 76 -9.58 -9.43 21.54
CA SER A 76 -9.97 -8.05 21.86
C SER A 76 -8.72 -7.18 22.12
N GLY A 77 -7.76 -7.70 22.88
CA GLY A 77 -6.46 -7.07 23.10
C GLY A 77 -5.65 -6.92 21.81
N TYR A 78 -5.65 -7.93 20.95
CA TYR A 78 -4.97 -7.91 19.65
C TYR A 78 -5.59 -6.86 18.72
N SER A 79 -6.92 -6.78 18.65
CA SER A 79 -7.61 -5.76 17.83
C SER A 79 -7.37 -4.33 18.32
N LEU A 80 -7.16 -4.13 19.62
CA LEU A 80 -6.83 -2.82 20.20
C LEU A 80 -5.34 -2.49 20.04
N ALA A 81 -4.45 -3.47 20.21
CA ALA A 81 -3.00 -3.30 20.15
C ALA A 81 -2.50 -3.15 18.70
N MET A 82 -3.13 -3.84 17.76
CA MET A 82 -2.83 -3.72 16.35
C MET A 82 -3.51 -2.48 15.80
N GLN A 83 -2.78 -1.38 15.72
CA GLN A 83 -3.11 -0.17 14.93
C GLN A 83 -3.16 -0.47 13.41
N VAL A 84 -3.64 -1.65 13.00
CA VAL A 84 -3.69 -2.14 11.62
C VAL A 84 -4.62 -1.28 10.78
N GLN A 85 -5.75 -0.83 11.33
CA GLN A 85 -6.62 0.13 10.64
C GLN A 85 -5.88 1.43 10.33
N ARG A 86 -5.17 2.01 11.31
CA ARG A 86 -4.36 3.22 11.11
C ARG A 86 -3.31 3.01 10.01
N ARG A 87 -2.59 1.88 10.03
CA ARG A 87 -1.60 1.54 9.00
C ARG A 87 -2.23 1.33 7.62
N ALA A 88 -3.45 0.80 7.54
CA ALA A 88 -4.18 0.68 6.28
C ALA A 88 -4.51 2.05 5.69
N VAL A 89 -4.97 2.98 6.54
CA VAL A 89 -5.25 4.37 6.15
C VAL A 89 -3.98 5.08 5.71
N GLU A 90 -2.89 4.98 6.48
CA GLU A 90 -1.59 5.58 6.15
C GLU A 90 -1.03 5.02 4.83
N ALA A 91 -1.13 3.71 4.59
CA ALA A 91 -0.71 3.10 3.32
C ALA A 91 -1.59 3.56 2.14
N SER A 92 -2.89 3.69 2.34
CA SER A 92 -3.81 4.19 1.31
C SER A 92 -3.54 5.66 0.96
N ASP A 93 -3.27 6.50 1.96
CA ASP A 93 -2.90 7.91 1.74
C ASP A 93 -1.57 8.02 0.99
N LEU A 94 -0.56 7.23 1.37
CA LEU A 94 0.70 7.15 0.62
C LEU A 94 0.48 6.69 -0.82
N HIS A 95 -0.35 5.68 -1.06
CA HIS A 95 -0.70 5.27 -2.42
C HIS A 95 -1.27 6.43 -3.25
N TYR A 96 -2.24 7.16 -2.69
CA TYR A 96 -2.84 8.31 -3.37
C TYR A 96 -1.80 9.40 -3.69
N ARG A 97 -0.94 9.73 -2.73
CA ARG A 97 0.08 10.78 -2.91
C ARG A 97 1.17 10.36 -3.90
N TRP A 98 1.60 9.10 -3.89
CA TRP A 98 2.54 8.59 -4.89
C TRP A 98 1.94 8.59 -6.30
N ASN A 99 0.66 8.23 -6.44
CA ASN A 99 -0.06 8.39 -7.71
C ASN A 99 -0.12 9.85 -8.16
N GLN A 100 -0.34 10.80 -7.24
CA GLN A 100 -0.33 12.21 -7.56
C GLN A 100 1.03 12.65 -8.11
N VAL A 101 2.14 12.27 -7.47
CA VAL A 101 3.49 12.55 -7.95
C VAL A 101 3.74 11.93 -9.33
N GLY A 102 3.27 10.71 -9.57
CA GLY A 102 3.34 10.08 -10.90
C GLY A 102 2.61 10.89 -11.98
N ARG A 103 1.44 11.45 -11.67
CA ARG A 103 0.72 12.36 -12.57
C ARG A 103 1.46 13.68 -12.79
N GLU A 104 2.10 14.22 -11.76
CA GLU A 104 2.90 15.45 -11.86
C GLU A 104 4.10 15.25 -12.81
N TYR A 105 4.84 14.14 -12.68
CA TYR A 105 5.91 13.80 -13.62
C TYR A 105 5.39 13.55 -15.03
N SER A 106 4.25 12.86 -15.19
CA SER A 106 3.63 12.64 -16.51
C SER A 106 3.27 13.96 -17.19
N ALA A 107 2.70 14.91 -16.43
CA ALA A 107 2.36 16.23 -16.95
C ALA A 107 3.60 17.08 -17.28
N ILE A 108 4.76 16.82 -16.67
CA ILE A 108 6.04 17.43 -17.05
C ILE A 108 6.56 16.77 -18.33
N TRP A 109 6.46 15.45 -18.44
CA TRP A 109 6.87 14.68 -19.61
C TRP A 109 6.13 15.11 -20.89
N GLU A 110 4.84 15.38 -20.80
CA GLU A 110 4.04 15.87 -21.93
C GLU A 110 4.45 17.27 -22.41
N ASN A 111 5.11 18.08 -21.56
CA ASN A 111 5.44 19.47 -21.83
C ASN A 111 6.87 19.83 -21.35
N VAL A 112 7.87 19.02 -21.72
CA VAL A 112 9.27 19.19 -21.27
C VAL A 112 9.93 20.51 -21.71
N GLU A 113 9.41 21.12 -22.78
CA GLU A 113 9.92 22.37 -23.32
C GLU A 113 9.39 23.62 -22.61
N ALA A 114 8.32 23.47 -21.81
CA ALA A 114 7.68 24.57 -21.12
C ALA A 114 8.68 25.38 -20.29
N SER A 115 8.45 26.69 -20.19
CA SER A 115 9.32 27.62 -19.47
C SER A 115 9.37 27.32 -17.97
N ASP A 116 8.30 26.76 -17.41
CA ASP A 116 8.14 26.38 -16.00
C ASP A 116 8.48 24.91 -15.71
N ALA A 117 8.87 24.12 -16.72
CA ALA A 117 9.09 22.68 -16.57
C ALA A 117 10.16 22.34 -15.50
N PHE A 118 11.19 23.17 -15.38
CA PHE A 118 12.24 22.99 -14.36
C PHE A 118 11.74 23.22 -12.94
N GLU A 119 10.94 24.26 -12.73
CA GLU A 119 10.34 24.55 -11.42
C GLU A 119 9.38 23.43 -11.00
N ARG A 120 8.57 22.94 -11.95
CA ARG A 120 7.66 21.80 -11.74
C ARG A 120 8.44 20.52 -11.37
N LEU A 121 9.57 20.26 -12.03
CA LEU A 121 10.44 19.14 -11.70
C LEU A 121 11.01 19.25 -10.28
N GLN A 122 11.50 20.41 -9.87
CA GLN A 122 11.98 20.61 -8.50
C GLN A 122 10.90 20.40 -7.45
N LYS A 123 9.67 20.86 -7.74
CA LYS A 123 8.52 20.65 -6.87
C LYS A 123 8.18 19.17 -6.72
N ALA A 124 8.16 18.42 -7.83
CA ALA A 124 7.93 16.97 -7.82
C ALA A 124 9.04 16.23 -7.03
N ASP A 125 10.31 16.57 -7.26
CA ASP A 125 11.44 15.98 -6.52
C ASP A 125 11.34 16.25 -5.00
N THR A 126 10.88 17.44 -4.61
CA THR A 126 10.64 17.79 -3.21
C THR A 126 9.51 16.93 -2.62
N ALA A 127 8.39 16.76 -3.34
CA ALA A 127 7.30 15.90 -2.92
C ALA A 127 7.74 14.44 -2.76
N VAL A 128 8.58 13.92 -3.67
CA VAL A 128 9.19 12.58 -3.56
C VAL A 128 9.99 12.42 -2.27
N ALA A 129 10.81 13.42 -1.93
CA ALA A 129 11.63 13.38 -0.71
C ALA A 129 10.74 13.38 0.57
N GLU A 130 9.70 14.22 0.58
CA GLU A 130 8.73 14.27 1.68
C GLU A 130 7.98 12.94 1.84
N LEU A 131 7.46 12.38 0.74
CA LEU A 131 6.76 11.10 0.77
C LEU A 131 7.69 9.96 1.18
N SER A 132 8.96 10.01 0.79
CA SER A 132 9.95 9.03 1.21
C SER A 132 10.17 9.07 2.72
N LYS A 133 10.20 10.26 3.34
CA LYS A 133 10.29 10.43 4.78
C LYS A 133 9.06 9.86 5.50
N VAL A 134 7.86 10.17 5.02
CA VAL A 134 6.60 9.67 5.61
C VAL A 134 6.48 8.14 5.45
N SER A 135 6.97 7.59 4.34
CA SER A 135 6.97 6.17 4.05
C SER A 135 7.73 5.32 5.08
N LEU A 136 8.68 5.91 5.83
CA LEU A 136 9.44 5.22 6.87
C LEU A 136 8.59 4.80 8.08
N GLN A 137 7.38 5.35 8.22
CA GLN A 137 6.45 4.99 9.30
C GLN A 137 5.83 3.60 9.09
N LEU A 138 5.85 3.09 7.85
CA LEU A 138 5.35 1.77 7.50
C LEU A 138 6.49 0.76 7.36
N PRO A 139 6.28 -0.51 7.73
CA PRO A 139 7.33 -1.52 7.59
C PRO A 139 7.65 -1.76 6.12
N TYR A 140 8.95 -1.80 5.82
CA TYR A 140 9.45 -2.10 4.49
C TYR A 140 9.43 -3.61 4.23
N ARG A 141 8.85 -4.03 3.09
CA ARG A 141 8.83 -5.43 2.65
C ARG A 141 9.51 -5.57 1.29
N LYS A 142 10.77 -6.04 1.33
CA LYS A 142 11.63 -6.20 0.15
C LYS A 142 10.96 -7.01 -0.97
N SER A 143 10.42 -8.18 -0.65
CA SER A 143 9.77 -9.06 -1.65
C SER A 143 8.57 -8.41 -2.35
N LEU A 144 7.81 -7.58 -1.62
CA LEU A 144 6.68 -6.85 -2.18
C LEU A 144 7.16 -5.72 -3.10
N MET A 145 8.23 -5.01 -2.73
CA MET A 145 8.85 -4.01 -3.59
C MET A 145 9.40 -4.63 -4.88
N GLU A 146 10.13 -5.75 -4.78
CA GLU A 146 10.69 -6.47 -5.92
C GLU A 146 9.62 -7.03 -6.87
N LYS A 147 8.46 -7.45 -6.33
CA LYS A 147 7.29 -7.83 -7.14
C LYS A 147 6.84 -6.67 -8.02
N TRP A 148 6.63 -5.49 -7.42
CA TRP A 148 6.11 -4.33 -8.14
C TRP A 148 7.14 -3.68 -9.06
N GLN A 149 8.42 -3.69 -8.67
CA GLN A 149 9.50 -3.29 -9.57
C GLN A 149 9.53 -4.12 -10.85
N ARG A 150 9.54 -5.45 -10.74
CA ARG A 150 9.52 -6.33 -11.92
C ARG A 150 8.26 -6.14 -12.77
N HIS A 151 7.12 -5.92 -12.13
CA HIS A 151 5.86 -5.70 -12.84
C HIS A 151 5.91 -4.42 -13.69
N VAL A 152 6.30 -3.29 -13.09
CA VAL A 152 6.42 -2.00 -13.77
C VAL A 152 7.47 -2.08 -14.88
N GLU A 153 8.64 -2.65 -14.61
CA GLU A 153 9.68 -2.83 -15.63
C GLU A 153 9.19 -3.67 -16.83
N ALA A 154 8.42 -4.73 -16.59
CA ALA A 154 7.87 -5.57 -17.64
C ALA A 154 6.81 -4.83 -18.47
N GLU A 155 5.91 -4.10 -17.81
CA GLU A 155 4.86 -3.33 -18.48
C GLU A 155 5.45 -2.23 -19.36
N TRP A 156 6.46 -1.51 -18.87
CA TRP A 156 7.12 -0.47 -19.66
C TRP A 156 7.90 -1.02 -20.85
N LYS A 157 8.59 -2.16 -20.70
CA LYS A 157 9.20 -2.86 -21.84
C LYS A 157 8.16 -3.19 -22.91
N GLN A 158 6.98 -3.66 -22.49
CA GLN A 158 5.89 -3.99 -23.40
C GLN A 158 5.32 -2.74 -24.10
N ARG A 159 5.07 -1.65 -23.36
CA ARG A 159 4.59 -0.38 -23.93
C ARG A 159 5.58 0.21 -24.94
N ASN A 160 6.88 0.16 -24.64
CA ASN A 160 7.92 0.64 -25.54
C ASN A 160 8.03 -0.21 -26.82
N ALA A 161 7.92 -1.54 -26.71
CA ALA A 161 7.89 -2.41 -27.87
C ALA A 161 6.68 -2.11 -28.78
N LEU A 162 5.49 -1.89 -28.19
CA LEU A 162 4.28 -1.53 -28.94
C LEU A 162 4.37 -0.13 -29.58
N GLY A 163 4.96 0.84 -28.88
CA GLY A 163 5.17 2.19 -29.40
C GLY A 163 6.11 2.24 -30.61
N GLN A 164 7.11 1.35 -30.66
CA GLN A 164 7.99 1.20 -31.82
C GLN A 164 7.29 0.58 -33.04
N HIS A 165 6.27 -0.26 -32.83
CA HIS A 165 5.48 -0.84 -33.92
C HIS A 165 4.38 0.07 -34.47
N ALA A 166 3.92 1.05 -33.68
CA ALA A 166 2.90 2.00 -34.12
C ALA A 166 3.48 3.20 -34.91
N ALA A 167 4.80 3.39 -34.88
CA ALA A 167 5.52 4.48 -35.55
C ALA A 167 6.29 4.05 -36.81
N ALA A 168 6.22 2.77 -37.18
CA ALA A 168 6.83 2.18 -38.38
C ALA A 168 5.76 1.80 -39.40
#